data_AF-A0A6B1A9N4-F1
#
_entry.id   AF-A0A6B1A9N4-F1
#
_cell.length_a   1.000
_cell.length_b   1.000
_cell.length_c   1.000
_cell.angle_alpha   90.00
_cell.angle_beta   90.00
_cell.angle_gamma   90.00
#
_symmetry.space_group_name_H-M   'P 1'
#
loop_
_entity.id
_entity.type
_entity.pdbx_description
1 polymer ?
#
loop_
_entity_poly.entity_id
_entity_poly.type
_entity_poly.pdbx_seq_one_letter_code
_entity_poly.pdbx_strand_id
1 'polypeptide(L)'
;MNEGVTIAFLIIALIFGGIGLVLFKEARTHRFWRQLVAQNDMQAIQGILDQEIEHWRTQRPPKDVSAAVWAGVQGLNLVSASAKHVRVSTSADPEFGLVDERREQVASSLDTAYATALRLVEMIFYDIPNFRPDDVRVDVYTTFRDAEGSAQALPILCVEADRGSAMSLDWNLPPAALAREFETTADRAPSGEPRPIVLPEDRFADTVSETVDASGEQRSATDG
;
A
#
# COMPACT_ATOMS: atom_id res chain seq x y z
N MET A 1 -22.80 -22.16 -52.45
CA MET A 1 -22.09 -21.86 -51.19
C MET A 1 -23.13 -21.83 -50.11
N ASN A 2 -23.04 -22.71 -49.12
CA ASN A 2 -24.16 -23.03 -48.22
C ASN A 2 -24.45 -21.85 -47.28
N GLU A 3 -25.68 -21.38 -47.23
CA GLU A 3 -26.10 -20.25 -46.37
C GLU A 3 -25.77 -20.48 -44.90
N GLY A 4 -25.77 -21.74 -44.45
CA GLY A 4 -25.34 -22.12 -43.10
C GLY A 4 -23.87 -21.83 -42.82
N VAL A 5 -22.98 -21.92 -43.82
CA VAL A 5 -21.56 -21.61 -43.66
C VAL A 5 -21.36 -20.10 -43.52
N THR A 6 -22.06 -19.29 -44.32
CA THR A 6 -21.98 -17.82 -44.23
C THR A 6 -22.49 -17.30 -42.90
N ILE A 7 -23.59 -17.86 -42.37
CA ILE A 7 -24.12 -17.48 -41.05
C ILE A 7 -23.13 -17.86 -39.94
N ALA A 8 -22.55 -19.07 -40.00
CA ALA A 8 -21.56 -19.50 -39.02
C ALA A 8 -20.32 -18.59 -39.00
N PHE A 9 -19.78 -18.23 -40.17
CA PHE A 9 -18.64 -17.30 -40.25
C PHE A 9 -18.97 -15.91 -39.70
N LEU A 10 -20.19 -15.41 -39.92
CA LEU A 10 -20.62 -14.10 -39.44
C LEU A 10 -20.74 -14.10 -37.91
N ILE A 11 -21.30 -15.16 -37.31
CA ILE A 11 -21.37 -15.32 -35.86
C ILE A 11 -19.95 -15.38 -35.26
N ILE A 12 -19.06 -16.18 -35.85
CA ILE A 12 -17.65 -16.26 -35.41
C ILE A 12 -16.99 -14.88 -35.49
N ALA A 13 -17.11 -14.18 -36.62
CA ALA A 13 -16.53 -12.85 -36.78
C ALA A 13 -17.06 -11.84 -35.75
N LEU A 14 -18.35 -11.91 -35.39
CA LEU A 14 -18.96 -11.02 -34.42
C LEU A 14 -18.47 -11.32 -32.99
N ILE A 15 -18.35 -12.60 -32.62
CA ILE A 15 -17.79 -13.01 -31.33
C ILE A 15 -16.32 -12.57 -31.21
N PHE A 16 -15.49 -12.88 -32.21
CA PHE A 16 -14.07 -12.48 -32.22
C PHE A 16 -13.90 -10.97 -32.25
N GLY A 17 -14.74 -10.26 -33.01
CA GLY A 17 -14.75 -8.79 -33.04
C GLY A 17 -15.11 -8.19 -31.68
N GLY A 18 -16.12 -8.73 -31.00
CA GLY A 18 -16.51 -8.31 -29.65
C GLY A 18 -15.39 -8.50 -28.64
N ILE A 19 -14.80 -9.69 -28.59
CA ILE A 19 -13.66 -10.01 -27.70
C ILE A 19 -12.48 -9.08 -27.98
N GLY A 20 -12.12 -8.89 -29.26
CA GLY A 20 -11.01 -8.00 -29.65
C GLY A 20 -11.23 -6.54 -29.21
N LEU A 21 -12.46 -6.05 -29.25
CA LEU A 21 -12.79 -4.68 -28.85
C LEU A 21 -12.65 -4.48 -27.34
N VAL A 22 -13.06 -5.46 -26.53
CA VAL A 22 -12.88 -5.43 -25.07
C VAL A 22 -11.38 -5.41 -24.71
N LEU A 23 -10.59 -6.33 -25.27
CA LEU A 23 -9.15 -6.39 -25.05
C LEU A 23 -8.43 -5.09 -25.48
N PHE A 24 -8.87 -4.48 -26.58
CA PHE A 24 -8.29 -3.23 -27.05
C PHE A 24 -8.59 -2.05 -26.11
N LYS A 25 -9.81 -2.00 -25.53
CA LYS A 25 -10.18 -1.00 -24.54
C LYS A 25 -9.33 -1.12 -23.28
N GLU A 26 -9.18 -2.33 -22.75
CA GLU A 26 -8.34 -2.59 -21.57
C GLU A 26 -6.90 -2.17 -21.83
N ALA A 27 -6.30 -2.56 -22.96
CA ALA A 27 -4.93 -2.20 -23.31
C ALA A 27 -4.72 -0.68 -23.42
N ARG A 28 -5.72 0.06 -23.93
CA ARG A 28 -5.66 1.53 -24.00
C ARG A 28 -5.75 2.17 -22.62
N THR A 29 -6.63 1.67 -21.76
CA THR A 29 -6.77 2.12 -20.36
C THR A 29 -5.46 1.93 -19.60
N HIS A 30 -4.82 0.77 -19.70
CA HIS A 30 -3.50 0.53 -19.08
C HIS A 30 -2.39 1.46 -19.59
N ARG A 31 -2.41 1.84 -20.88
CA ARG A 31 -1.44 2.81 -21.40
C ARG A 31 -1.72 4.23 -20.90
N PHE A 32 -2.99 4.62 -20.87
CA PHE A 32 -3.41 5.93 -20.39
C PHE A 32 -3.00 6.15 -18.92
N TRP A 33 -3.30 5.20 -18.04
CA TRP A 33 -2.92 5.30 -16.63
C TRP A 33 -1.40 5.36 -16.42
N ARG A 34 -0.64 4.53 -17.14
CA ARG A 34 0.82 4.58 -17.09
C ARG A 34 1.39 5.92 -17.54
N GLN A 35 0.74 6.55 -18.54
CA GLN A 35 1.15 7.86 -19.01
C GLN A 35 0.86 8.95 -17.97
N LEU A 36 -0.30 8.92 -17.31
CA LEU A 36 -0.63 9.87 -16.23
C LEU A 36 0.31 9.73 -15.02
N VAL A 37 0.60 8.49 -14.61
CA VAL A 37 1.58 8.23 -13.55
C VAL A 37 2.98 8.71 -13.95
N ALA A 38 3.40 8.47 -15.20
CA ALA A 38 4.68 8.96 -15.71
C ALA A 38 4.74 10.50 -15.79
N GLN A 39 3.60 11.17 -15.90
CA GLN A 39 3.48 12.64 -15.87
C GLN A 39 3.37 13.19 -14.44
N ASN A 40 3.45 12.33 -13.41
CA ASN A 40 3.24 12.70 -12.01
C ASN A 40 1.88 13.40 -11.79
N ASP A 41 0.84 12.98 -12.51
CA ASP A 41 -0.52 13.46 -12.28
C ASP A 41 -0.99 12.95 -10.91
N MET A 42 -0.96 13.86 -9.93
CA MET A 42 -1.24 13.51 -8.55
C MET A 42 -2.67 13.05 -8.32
N GLN A 43 -3.62 13.59 -9.07
CA GLN A 43 -5.02 13.20 -8.94
C GLN A 43 -5.23 11.78 -9.46
N ALA A 44 -4.56 11.42 -10.56
CA ALA A 44 -4.59 10.07 -11.10
C ALA A 44 -3.94 9.06 -10.14
N ILE A 45 -2.78 9.39 -9.56
CA ILE A 45 -2.06 8.54 -8.61
C ILE A 45 -2.89 8.31 -7.35
N GLN A 46 -3.44 9.38 -6.76
CA GLN A 46 -4.32 9.28 -5.60
C GLN A 46 -5.56 8.44 -5.91
N GLY A 47 -6.19 8.66 -7.07
CA GLY A 47 -7.37 7.87 -7.47
C GLY A 47 -7.08 6.36 -7.61
N ILE A 48 -5.93 5.98 -8.16
CA ILE A 48 -5.51 4.57 -8.23
C ILE A 48 -5.29 4.00 -6.83
N LEU A 49 -4.55 4.74 -5.99
CA LEU A 49 -4.25 4.31 -4.62
C LEU A 49 -5.52 4.16 -3.78
N ASP A 50 -6.39 5.17 -3.77
CA ASP A 50 -7.63 5.15 -3.01
C ASP A 50 -8.55 3.99 -3.42
N GLN A 51 -8.61 3.69 -4.73
CA GLN A 51 -9.39 2.56 -5.23
C GLN A 51 -8.86 1.22 -4.72
N GLU A 52 -7.54 1.00 -4.74
CA GLU A 52 -6.93 -0.25 -4.25
C GLU A 52 -7.01 -0.35 -2.73
N ILE A 53 -6.81 0.75 -2.00
CA ILE A 53 -6.96 0.80 -0.54
C ILE A 53 -8.39 0.41 -0.14
N GLU A 54 -9.40 0.96 -0.83
CA GLU A 54 -10.80 0.60 -0.58
C GLU A 54 -11.11 -0.84 -0.99
N HIS A 55 -10.46 -1.34 -2.03
CA HIS A 55 -10.55 -2.74 -2.39
C HIS A 55 -10.02 -3.64 -1.26
N TRP A 56 -8.83 -3.39 -0.73
CA TRP A 56 -8.24 -4.16 0.38
C TRP A 56 -9.09 -4.08 1.65
N ARG A 57 -9.66 -2.91 1.95
CA ARG A 57 -10.60 -2.71 3.08
C ARG A 57 -11.80 -3.65 3.04
N THR A 58 -12.33 -3.93 1.86
CA THR A 58 -13.55 -4.75 1.70
C THR A 58 -13.24 -6.22 1.45
N GLN A 59 -11.98 -6.57 1.14
CA GLN A 59 -11.54 -7.94 0.94
C GLN A 59 -11.52 -8.74 2.26
N ARG A 60 -11.81 -10.03 2.15
CA ARG A 60 -11.64 -10.98 3.24
C ARG A 60 -10.13 -11.24 3.48
N PRO A 61 -9.68 -11.40 4.74
CA PRO A 61 -8.32 -11.83 5.03
C PRO A 61 -7.92 -13.06 4.20
N PRO A 62 -6.74 -13.03 3.54
CA PRO A 62 -6.18 -14.20 2.88
C PRO A 62 -5.99 -15.36 3.84
N LYS A 63 -5.86 -16.57 3.30
CA LYS A 63 -5.42 -17.72 4.10
C LYS A 63 -4.01 -17.45 4.60
N ASP A 64 -3.71 -17.91 5.81
CA ASP A 64 -2.38 -17.83 6.44
C ASP A 64 -1.92 -16.41 6.84
N VAL A 65 -2.79 -15.40 6.73
CA VAL A 65 -2.56 -14.06 7.28
C VAL A 65 -3.35 -13.92 8.58
N SER A 66 -2.68 -13.49 9.66
CA SER A 66 -3.34 -13.19 10.93
C SER A 66 -4.44 -12.14 10.75
N ALA A 67 -5.54 -12.31 11.49
CA ALA A 67 -6.64 -11.35 11.49
C ALA A 67 -6.18 -9.97 12.01
N ALA A 68 -5.23 -9.92 12.95
CA ALA A 68 -4.70 -8.68 13.48
C ALA A 68 -3.86 -7.93 12.41
N VAL A 69 -3.06 -8.68 11.64
CA VAL A 69 -2.28 -8.14 10.52
C VAL A 69 -3.21 -7.59 9.43
N TRP A 70 -4.24 -8.37 9.05
CA TRP A 70 -5.19 -7.92 8.04
C TRP A 70 -6.03 -6.72 8.49
N ALA A 71 -6.40 -6.65 9.78
CA ALA A 71 -7.06 -5.47 10.33
C ALA A 71 -6.19 -4.22 10.19
N GLY A 72 -4.87 -4.34 10.35
CA GLY A 72 -3.92 -3.27 10.06
C GLY A 72 -3.87 -2.89 8.57
N VAL A 73 -3.95 -3.86 7.65
CA VAL A 73 -4.08 -3.57 6.21
C VAL A 73 -5.38 -2.81 5.91
N GLN A 74 -6.50 -3.22 6.49
CA GLN A 74 -7.78 -2.56 6.30
C GLN A 74 -7.84 -1.17 6.98
N GLY A 75 -7.08 -0.98 8.06
CA GLY A 75 -6.96 0.28 8.78
C GLY A 75 -5.99 1.30 8.15
N LEU A 76 -5.38 1.00 7.00
CA LEU A 76 -4.38 1.87 6.40
C LEU A 76 -4.98 3.21 5.94
N ASN A 77 -4.19 4.27 6.05
CA ASN A 77 -4.47 5.61 5.56
C ASN A 77 -3.34 6.10 4.67
N LEU A 78 -3.68 6.64 3.50
CA LEU A 78 -2.71 7.31 2.64
C LEU A 78 -2.32 8.66 3.25
N VAL A 79 -1.03 8.88 3.47
CA VAL A 79 -0.49 10.13 4.04
C VAL A 79 0.01 11.05 2.93
N SER A 80 0.83 10.51 2.03
CA SER A 80 1.33 11.23 0.86
C SER A 80 1.64 10.24 -0.27
N ALA A 81 1.63 10.72 -1.51
CA ALA A 81 1.97 9.94 -2.69
C ALA A 81 2.63 10.82 -3.74
N SER A 82 3.43 10.19 -4.60
CA SER A 82 3.95 10.72 -5.86
C SER A 82 4.13 9.57 -6.85
N ALA A 83 4.61 9.85 -8.06
CA ALA A 83 4.93 8.80 -9.03
C ALA A 83 5.99 7.81 -8.52
N LYS A 84 6.84 8.25 -7.57
CA LYS A 84 7.98 7.48 -7.07
C LYS A 84 7.86 7.08 -5.61
N HIS A 85 7.09 7.79 -4.81
CA HIS A 85 7.01 7.56 -3.38
C HIS A 85 5.58 7.36 -2.90
N VAL A 86 5.38 6.49 -1.91
CA VAL A 86 4.12 6.35 -1.19
C VAL A 86 4.40 6.32 0.30
N ARG A 87 3.68 7.15 1.06
CA ARG A 87 3.66 7.10 2.51
C ARG A 87 2.28 6.73 3.00
N VAL A 88 2.21 5.70 3.83
CA VAL A 88 0.98 5.27 4.48
C VAL A 88 1.18 5.19 5.99
N SER A 89 0.08 5.35 6.72
CA SER A 89 0.02 5.11 8.16
C SER A 89 -1.02 4.05 8.48
N THR A 90 -0.78 3.27 9.53
CA THR A 90 -1.75 2.29 10.02
C THR A 90 -1.59 2.05 11.52
N SER A 91 -2.49 1.27 12.12
CA SER A 91 -2.43 0.82 13.51
C SER A 91 -2.18 -0.68 13.62
N ALA A 92 -1.47 -1.09 14.67
CA ALA A 92 -1.26 -2.49 15.01
C ALA A 92 -1.62 -2.77 16.47
N ASP A 93 -2.57 -3.69 16.66
CA ASP A 93 -2.99 -4.18 17.97
C ASP A 93 -2.30 -5.51 18.31
N PRO A 94 -2.14 -5.84 19.60
CA PRO A 94 -1.60 -7.13 19.99
C PRO A 94 -2.61 -8.25 19.67
N GLU A 95 -2.09 -9.43 19.33
CA GLU A 95 -2.93 -10.57 19.00
C GLU A 95 -3.12 -11.47 20.23
N PHE A 96 -4.36 -11.88 20.46
CA PHE A 96 -4.73 -12.80 21.55
C PHE A 96 -5.31 -14.08 20.99
N GLY A 97 -4.79 -15.22 21.43
CA GLY A 97 -5.24 -16.56 21.09
C GLY A 97 -5.69 -17.34 22.31
N LEU A 98 -6.23 -18.54 22.08
CA LEU A 98 -6.52 -19.51 23.14
C LEU A 98 -5.37 -20.51 23.21
N VAL A 99 -4.61 -20.50 24.31
CA VAL A 99 -3.51 -21.42 24.60
C VAL A 99 -3.84 -22.11 25.92
N ASP A 100 -3.86 -23.44 25.94
CA ASP A 100 -4.23 -24.24 27.13
C ASP A 100 -5.52 -23.77 27.81
N GLU A 101 -6.57 -23.53 27.02
CA GLU A 101 -7.88 -23.03 27.46
C GLU A 101 -7.87 -21.62 28.09
N ARG A 102 -6.76 -20.89 27.99
CA ARG A 102 -6.61 -19.53 28.49
C ARG A 102 -6.42 -18.55 27.34
N ARG A 103 -7.02 -17.36 27.48
CA ARG A 103 -6.77 -16.27 26.54
C ARG A 103 -5.41 -15.67 26.85
N GLU A 104 -4.47 -15.85 25.94
CA GLU A 104 -3.09 -15.39 26.08
C GLU A 104 -2.69 -14.56 24.87
N GLN A 105 -1.73 -13.65 25.07
CA GLN A 105 -1.15 -12.86 24.00
C GLN A 105 -0.22 -13.74 23.18
N VAL A 106 -0.53 -13.93 21.91
CA VAL A 106 0.25 -14.77 20.97
C VAL A 106 1.21 -13.95 20.12
N ALA A 107 0.94 -12.64 19.96
CA ALA A 107 1.84 -11.69 19.33
C ALA A 107 1.73 -10.32 20.00
N SER A 108 2.86 -9.63 20.19
CA SER A 108 2.84 -8.23 20.67
C SER A 108 2.39 -7.27 19.57
N SER A 109 1.97 -6.06 19.93
CA SER A 109 1.67 -5.01 18.94
C SER A 109 2.85 -4.74 18.01
N LEU A 110 4.09 -4.88 18.49
CA LEU A 110 5.27 -4.68 17.67
C LEU A 110 5.48 -5.83 16.67
N ASP A 111 5.18 -7.07 17.05
CA ASP A 111 5.24 -8.21 16.14
C ASP A 111 4.16 -8.09 15.06
N THR A 112 2.93 -7.70 15.44
CA THR A 112 1.87 -7.35 14.50
C THR A 112 2.28 -6.18 13.61
N ALA A 113 2.92 -5.14 14.16
CA ALA A 113 3.37 -3.98 13.40
C ALA A 113 4.36 -4.36 12.30
N TYR A 114 5.35 -5.20 12.60
CA TYR A 114 6.29 -5.70 11.59
C TYR A 114 5.56 -6.43 10.46
N ALA A 115 4.69 -7.38 10.82
CA ALA A 115 3.95 -8.17 9.84
C ALA A 115 3.03 -7.30 8.97
N THR A 116 2.31 -6.35 9.57
CA THR A 116 1.45 -5.40 8.87
C THR A 116 2.25 -4.49 7.95
N ALA A 117 3.35 -3.90 8.42
CA ALA A 117 4.16 -2.99 7.62
C ALA A 117 4.73 -3.70 6.38
N LEU A 118 5.29 -4.90 6.56
CA LEU A 118 5.85 -5.67 5.46
C LEU A 118 4.79 -6.14 4.47
N ARG A 119 3.60 -6.53 4.97
CA ARG A 119 2.48 -6.86 4.10
C ARG A 119 2.03 -5.67 3.26
N LEU A 120 1.97 -4.48 3.86
CA LEU A 120 1.65 -3.24 3.14
C LEU A 120 2.72 -2.89 2.11
N VAL A 121 4.01 -3.02 2.45
CA VAL A 121 5.11 -2.83 1.48
C VAL A 121 4.97 -3.76 0.29
N GLU A 122 4.74 -5.06 0.53
CA GLU A 122 4.53 -6.06 -0.52
C GLU A 122 3.35 -5.68 -1.43
N MET A 123 2.19 -5.40 -0.83
CA MET A 123 0.96 -5.08 -1.56
C MET A 123 1.11 -3.78 -2.37
N ILE A 124 1.69 -2.73 -1.79
CA ILE A 124 1.91 -1.46 -2.51
C ILE A 124 2.89 -1.65 -3.67
N PHE A 125 3.93 -2.48 -3.50
CA PHE A 125 4.88 -2.72 -4.57
C PHE A 125 4.34 -3.60 -5.70
N TYR A 126 3.52 -4.60 -5.39
CA TYR A 126 3.21 -5.68 -6.35
C TYR A 126 1.73 -5.79 -6.73
N ASP A 127 0.80 -5.36 -5.88
CA ASP A 127 -0.64 -5.56 -6.12
C ASP A 127 -1.29 -4.38 -6.85
N ILE A 128 -0.72 -3.17 -6.77
CA ILE A 128 -1.32 -1.98 -7.40
C ILE A 128 -1.07 -1.97 -8.92
N PRO A 129 -2.10 -2.06 -9.77
CA PRO A 129 -1.93 -2.07 -11.21
C PRO A 129 -1.54 -0.69 -11.75
N ASN A 130 -0.68 -0.65 -12.76
CA ASN A 130 -0.24 0.56 -13.49
C ASN A 130 0.50 1.62 -12.66
N PHE A 131 0.74 1.37 -11.37
CA PHE A 131 1.48 2.24 -10.48
C PHE A 131 2.67 1.47 -9.89
N ARG A 132 3.85 2.07 -9.93
CA ARG A 132 5.11 1.42 -9.53
C ARG A 132 5.98 2.42 -8.80
N PRO A 133 5.73 2.66 -7.51
CA PRO A 133 6.59 3.54 -6.72
C PRO A 133 7.96 2.88 -6.56
N ASP A 134 8.99 3.72 -6.50
CA ASP A 134 10.37 3.35 -6.20
C ASP A 134 10.54 3.12 -4.69
N ASP A 135 9.84 3.92 -3.87
CA ASP A 135 9.95 3.94 -2.41
C ASP A 135 8.58 3.86 -1.72
N VAL A 136 8.51 3.12 -0.61
CA VAL A 136 7.33 3.03 0.25
C VAL A 136 7.74 3.25 1.70
N ARG A 137 7.02 4.13 2.39
CA ARG A 137 7.12 4.33 3.83
C ARG A 137 5.84 3.90 4.52
N VAL A 138 5.97 3.09 5.56
CA VAL A 138 4.87 2.64 6.41
C VAL A 138 5.13 3.06 7.86
N ASP A 139 4.33 4.00 8.34
CA ASP A 139 4.33 4.40 9.75
C ASP A 139 3.24 3.61 10.52
N VAL A 140 3.62 2.82 11.52
CA VAL A 140 2.68 2.01 12.31
C VAL A 140 2.55 2.56 13.73
N TYR A 141 1.31 2.73 14.16
CA TYR A 141 0.93 3.28 15.45
C TYR A 141 0.30 2.21 16.35
N THR A 142 0.36 2.42 17.65
CA THR A 142 -0.49 1.71 18.62
C THR A 142 -1.02 2.69 19.65
N THR A 143 -2.01 2.26 20.41
CA THR A 143 -2.62 3.08 21.45
C THR A 143 -1.90 2.90 22.78
N PHE A 144 -1.38 4.00 23.34
CA PHE A 144 -0.88 4.07 24.71
C PHE A 144 -1.88 4.77 25.62
N ARG A 145 -1.75 4.56 26.93
CA ARG A 145 -2.48 5.33 27.95
C ARG A 145 -1.51 6.25 28.67
N ASP A 146 -1.87 7.52 28.80
CA ASP A 146 -1.13 8.48 29.63
C ASP A 146 -1.41 8.29 31.12
N ALA A 147 -0.79 9.11 31.97
CA ALA A 147 -0.94 9.05 33.42
C ALA A 147 -2.37 9.41 33.87
N GLU A 148 -3.08 10.19 33.06
CA GLU A 148 -4.47 10.61 33.23
C GLU A 148 -5.47 9.55 32.71
N GLY A 149 -4.98 8.49 32.05
CA GLY A 149 -5.77 7.38 31.51
C GLY A 149 -6.34 7.62 30.11
N SER A 150 -6.03 8.75 29.48
CA SER A 150 -6.42 9.08 28.10
C SER A 150 -5.67 8.20 27.11
N ALA A 151 -6.37 7.82 26.04
CA ALA A 151 -5.80 7.01 24.97
C ALA A 151 -5.13 7.91 23.92
N GLN A 152 -3.85 7.66 23.62
CA GLN A 152 -3.10 8.37 22.60
C GLN A 152 -2.47 7.38 21.61
N ALA A 153 -2.71 7.60 20.31
CA ALA A 153 -2.03 6.87 19.26
C ALA A 153 -0.60 7.41 19.10
N LEU A 154 0.41 6.57 19.31
CA LEU A 154 1.82 6.92 19.14
C LEU A 154 2.50 5.93 18.18
N PRO A 155 3.44 6.40 17.34
CA PRO A 155 4.16 5.56 16.39
C PRO A 155 5.09 4.61 17.15
N ILE A 156 5.15 3.36 16.72
CA ILE A 156 5.99 2.31 17.32
C ILE A 156 6.94 1.65 16.32
N LEU A 157 6.68 1.85 15.02
CA LEU A 157 7.46 1.31 13.93
C LEU A 157 7.37 2.25 12.73
N CYS A 158 8.49 2.49 12.07
CA CYS A 158 8.57 3.08 10.74
C CYS A 158 9.40 2.14 9.87
N VAL A 159 8.87 1.74 8.72
CA VAL A 159 9.61 0.97 7.71
C VAL A 159 9.67 1.79 6.43
N GLU A 160 10.87 2.08 5.95
CA GLU A 160 11.13 2.66 4.64
C GLU A 160 11.79 1.60 3.75
N ALA A 161 11.09 1.24 2.68
CA ALA A 161 11.50 0.21 1.75
C ALA A 161 11.67 0.79 0.35
N ASP A 162 12.75 0.42 -0.33
CA ASP A 162 12.94 0.66 -1.75
C ASP A 162 12.63 -0.61 -2.56
N ARG A 163 12.16 -0.41 -3.79
CA ARG A 163 11.78 -1.51 -4.67
C ARG A 163 12.96 -2.40 -5.05
N GLY A 164 14.17 -1.85 -5.16
CA GLY A 164 15.37 -2.60 -5.50
C GLY A 164 15.66 -3.68 -4.46
N SER A 165 15.68 -3.30 -3.19
CA SER A 165 15.84 -4.22 -2.06
C SER A 165 14.72 -5.25 -2.02
N ALA A 166 13.46 -4.82 -2.15
CA ALA A 166 12.28 -5.69 -2.15
C ALA A 166 12.32 -6.80 -3.22
N MET A 167 12.88 -6.53 -4.41
CA MET A 167 13.01 -7.52 -5.49
C MET A 167 14.01 -8.64 -5.20
N SER A 168 14.97 -8.41 -4.31
CA SER A 168 16.01 -9.38 -3.96
C SER A 168 15.72 -10.15 -2.66
N LEU A 169 14.62 -9.79 -2.01
CA LEU A 169 14.30 -10.20 -0.65
C LEU A 169 13.66 -11.59 -0.59
N ASP A 170 14.03 -12.38 0.42
CA ASP A 170 13.31 -13.60 0.76
C ASP A 170 12.11 -13.29 1.65
N TRP A 171 10.94 -13.14 1.02
CA TRP A 171 9.66 -12.86 1.70
C TRP A 171 9.19 -13.96 2.67
N ASN A 172 9.88 -15.11 2.74
CA ASN A 172 9.56 -16.18 3.70
C ASN A 172 10.23 -16.00 5.06
N LEU A 173 11.10 -15.00 5.23
CA LEU A 173 11.73 -14.72 6.52
C LEU A 173 10.69 -14.25 7.56
N PRO A 174 10.96 -14.47 8.87
CA PRO A 174 10.14 -13.89 9.92
C PRO A 174 10.04 -12.37 9.79
N PRO A 175 8.88 -11.73 10.06
CA PRO A 175 8.67 -10.30 9.81
C PRO A 175 9.73 -9.38 10.43
N ALA A 176 10.11 -9.61 11.69
CA ALA A 176 11.14 -8.79 12.35
C ALA A 176 12.54 -8.96 11.75
N ALA A 177 12.84 -10.09 11.11
CA ALA A 177 14.09 -10.30 10.38
C ALA A 177 14.01 -9.63 9.00
N LEU A 178 12.89 -9.83 8.31
CA LEU A 178 12.62 -9.24 7.00
C LEU A 178 12.68 -7.70 7.04
N ALA A 179 12.14 -7.08 8.08
CA ALA A 179 12.18 -5.63 8.25
C ALA A 179 13.60 -5.07 8.41
N ARG A 180 14.57 -5.87 8.87
CA ARG A 180 15.98 -5.41 8.99
C ARG A 180 16.70 -5.31 7.66
N GLU A 181 16.14 -5.91 6.61
CA GLU A 181 16.64 -5.75 5.24
C GLU A 181 16.19 -4.41 4.64
N PHE A 182 15.32 -3.67 5.33
CA PHE A 182 14.88 -2.32 4.99
C PHE A 182 15.35 -1.29 6.03
N GLU A 183 15.19 -0.01 5.72
CA GLU A 183 15.41 1.08 6.67
C GLU A 183 14.28 1.09 7.71
N THR A 184 14.52 0.44 8.85
CA THR A 184 13.50 0.26 9.88
C THR A 184 13.87 0.93 11.20
N THR A 185 12.96 1.76 11.72
CA THR A 185 13.04 2.38 13.04
C THR A 185 11.99 1.77 13.96
N ALA A 186 12.44 1.17 15.07
CA ALA A 186 11.57 0.62 16.11
C ALA A 186 12.30 0.66 17.46
N ASP A 187 11.55 0.80 18.56
CA ASP A 187 12.07 0.63 19.91
C ASP A 187 11.24 -0.40 20.68
N ARG A 188 11.92 -1.21 21.48
CA ARG A 188 11.36 -2.33 22.23
C ARG A 188 11.88 -2.32 23.66
N ALA A 189 10.98 -2.40 24.62
CA ALA A 189 11.34 -2.59 26.02
C ALA A 189 11.97 -3.98 26.24
N PRO A 190 12.76 -4.19 27.31
CA PRO A 190 13.30 -5.52 27.64
C PRO A 190 12.23 -6.61 27.80
N SER A 191 10.98 -6.22 28.13
CA SER A 191 9.82 -7.11 28.23
C SER A 191 9.27 -7.57 26.88
N GLY A 192 9.70 -6.97 25.76
CA GLY A 192 9.15 -7.24 24.43
C GLY A 192 8.12 -6.23 23.95
N GLU A 193 7.60 -5.38 24.85
CA GLU A 193 6.58 -4.38 24.53
C GLU A 193 7.14 -3.23 23.66
N PRO A 194 6.35 -2.67 22.73
CA PRO A 194 6.78 -1.53 21.94
C PRO A 194 6.97 -0.29 22.82
N ARG A 195 7.91 0.57 22.41
CA ARG A 195 8.02 1.93 22.92
C ARG A 195 7.70 2.93 21.82
N PRO A 196 7.09 4.08 22.16
CA PRO A 196 6.92 5.16 21.21
C PRO A 196 8.27 5.57 20.60
N ILE A 197 8.30 5.74 19.28
CA ILE A 197 9.46 6.24 18.56
C ILE A 197 9.22 7.69 18.12
N VAL A 198 10.31 8.39 17.81
CA VAL A 198 10.23 9.59 16.99
C VAL A 198 10.29 9.14 15.54
N LEU A 199 9.32 9.53 14.73
CA LEU A 199 9.34 9.21 13.31
C LEU A 199 10.56 9.89 12.65
N PRO A 200 11.31 9.16 11.80
CA PRO A 200 12.35 9.77 10.98
C PRO A 200 11.80 10.92 10.13
N GLU A 201 12.65 11.89 9.81
CA GLU A 201 12.31 12.95 8.87
C GLU A 201 11.80 12.35 7.56
N ASP A 202 10.78 12.98 6.98
CA ASP A 202 10.23 12.54 5.72
C ASP A 202 11.16 13.00 4.59
N ARG A 203 12.07 12.11 4.18
CA ARG A 203 13.03 12.34 3.10
C ARG A 203 12.37 12.64 1.74
N PHE A 204 11.05 12.49 1.65
CA PHE A 204 10.28 12.70 0.42
C PHE A 204 9.37 13.93 0.48
N ALA A 205 9.31 14.64 1.62
CA ALA A 205 8.46 15.82 1.80
C ALA A 205 8.78 16.95 0.80
N ASP A 206 10.06 17.12 0.44
CA ASP A 206 10.51 18.22 -0.43
C ASP A 206 10.06 18.06 -1.89
N THR A 207 9.79 16.83 -2.34
CA THR A 207 9.36 16.56 -3.73
C THR A 207 7.94 17.08 -4.01
N VAL A 208 7.13 17.22 -2.96
CA VAL A 208 5.73 17.68 -3.08
C VAL A 208 5.67 19.21 -3.25
N SER A 209 6.56 19.96 -2.59
CA SER A 209 6.57 21.42 -2.63
C SER A 209 7.01 22.00 -3.99
N GLU A 210 8.02 21.43 -4.65
CA GLU A 210 8.48 21.92 -5.97
C GLU A 210 7.42 21.79 -7.07
N THR A 211 6.52 20.81 -6.97
CA THR A 211 5.50 20.55 -8.00
C THR A 211 4.33 21.54 -7.92
N VAL A 212 4.03 22.05 -6.72
CA VAL A 212 2.97 23.06 -6.51
C VAL A 212 3.40 24.42 -7.04
N ASP A 213 4.67 24.81 -6.82
CA ASP A 213 5.20 26.08 -7.33
C ASP A 213 5.31 26.10 -8.86
N ALA A 214 5.77 25.01 -9.48
CA ALA A 214 5.84 24.91 -10.95
C ALA A 214 4.47 24.96 -11.64
N SER A 215 3.40 24.50 -10.97
CA SER A 215 2.03 24.52 -11.48
C SER A 215 1.32 25.86 -11.24
N GLY A 216 1.80 26.65 -10.26
CA GLY A 216 1.29 27.99 -9.94
C GLY A 216 1.74 29.07 -10.92
N GLU A 217 2.91 28.92 -11.54
CA GLU A 217 3.48 29.94 -12.44
C GLU A 217 2.88 29.95 -13.85
N GLN A 218 2.24 28.85 -14.30
CA GLN A 218 1.64 28.77 -15.64
C GLN A 218 0.25 29.41 -15.77
N ARG A 219 -0.38 29.87 -14.68
CA ARG A 219 -1.72 30.50 -14.73
C ARG A 219 -1.72 32.01 -14.92
N SER A 220 -0.56 32.67 -15.01
CA SER A 220 -0.49 34.14 -15.01
C SER A 220 -0.12 34.79 -16.35
N ALA A 221 -0.03 34.04 -17.46
CA ALA A 221 0.49 34.55 -18.74
C ALA A 221 -0.53 34.65 -19.90
N THR A 222 -1.83 34.53 -19.63
CA THR A 222 -2.89 34.76 -20.63
C THR A 222 -3.99 35.65 -20.07
N ASP A 223 -3.63 36.91 -19.82
CA ASP A 223 -4.56 38.04 -19.94
C ASP A 223 -3.72 39.31 -20.14
N GLY A 224 -3.68 39.79 -21.38
CA GLY A 224 -2.94 40.96 -21.83
C GLY A 224 -3.23 41.24 -23.29
#